data_AF-A0A453SEP0-F1
#
_entry.id   AF-A0A453SEP0-F1
#
_cell.length_a   1.000
_cell.length_b   1.000
_cell.length_c   1.000
_cell.angle_alpha   90.00
_cell.angle_beta   90.00
_cell.angle_gamma   90.00
#
_symmetry.space_group_name_H-M   'P 1'
#
loop_
_entity.id
_entity.type
_entity.pdbx_description
1 polymer ?
#
loop_
_entity_poly.entity_id
_entity_poly.type
_entity_poly.pdbx_seq_one_letter_code
_entity_poly.pdbx_strand_id
1 'polypeptide(L)'
;DFYALHCSGGLYDEEFVQKRMDRGDEVEELGGKLAAEMDPSGRDDISILAMQRLFNHQPNGPATPVDMVLDYFRYDYEFAEPPRVTSLQGTEPTATFADFGDDANFVADQRGFETLIYHIAGQYLRSDKSGNIVDPRVKLNKVVREISYDQRGVVVTTEDNSAYSADYVIVSASIGVLQSDLIQFKPQLPAWKILAIYRFDMGVYTKIFLKFPRKFWPTGPGKQFFVYASSRRGYYGMWQSFEQE
;
A
#
# COMPACT_ATOMS: atom_id res chain seq x y z
N ASP A 1 -7.89 1.32 -18.79
CA ASP A 1 -9.08 0.64 -19.33
C ASP A 1 -9.55 -0.49 -18.42
N PHE A 2 -10.76 -0.36 -17.87
CA PHE A 2 -11.47 -1.43 -17.18
C PHE A 2 -12.96 -1.34 -17.50
N TYR A 3 -13.71 -2.41 -17.24
CA TYR A 3 -15.18 -2.43 -17.36
C TYR A 3 -15.84 -2.65 -16.00
N ALA A 4 -17.09 -2.19 -15.83
CA ALA A 4 -17.81 -2.28 -14.56
C ALA A 4 -18.99 -3.27 -14.63
N LEU A 5 -18.99 -4.23 -13.71
CA LEU A 5 -20.06 -5.21 -13.52
C LEU A 5 -21.06 -4.74 -12.47
N HIS A 6 -22.36 -4.88 -12.77
CA HIS A 6 -23.44 -4.60 -11.83
C HIS A 6 -23.57 -5.69 -10.75
N CYS A 7 -24.01 -5.33 -9.54
CA CYS A 7 -24.19 -6.28 -8.44
C CYS A 7 -25.17 -7.42 -8.74
N SER A 8 -26.18 -7.16 -9.57
CA SER A 8 -27.19 -8.11 -10.05
C SER A 8 -26.81 -8.84 -11.35
N GLY A 9 -25.59 -8.64 -11.85
CA GLY A 9 -25.14 -9.15 -13.15
C GLY A 9 -25.39 -8.18 -14.31
N GLY A 10 -24.61 -8.34 -15.38
CA GLY A 10 -24.56 -7.43 -16.52
C GLY A 10 -23.50 -6.33 -16.38
N LEU A 11 -23.28 -5.58 -17.46
CA LEU A 11 -22.35 -4.45 -17.52
C LEU A 11 -23.10 -3.13 -17.32
N TYR A 12 -22.45 -2.17 -16.67
CA TYR A 12 -22.87 -0.78 -16.81
C TYR A 12 -22.60 -0.27 -18.22
N ASP A 13 -23.39 0.72 -18.64
CA ASP A 13 -23.11 1.50 -19.84
C ASP A 13 -21.77 2.23 -19.70
N GLU A 14 -20.95 2.18 -20.76
CA GLU A 14 -19.58 2.68 -20.73
C GLU A 14 -19.53 4.21 -20.59
N GLU A 15 -20.40 4.95 -21.29
CA GLU A 15 -20.49 6.42 -21.20
C GLU A 15 -20.91 6.85 -19.79
N PHE A 16 -21.85 6.12 -19.19
CA PHE A 16 -22.30 6.35 -17.82
C PHE A 16 -21.20 6.15 -16.77
N VAL A 17 -20.31 5.18 -16.97
CA VAL A 17 -19.14 4.94 -16.09
C VAL A 17 -18.08 5.99 -16.34
N GLN A 18 -17.75 6.29 -17.60
CA GLN A 18 -16.73 7.27 -17.97
C GLN A 18 -17.02 8.64 -17.36
N LYS A 19 -18.26 9.12 -17.45
CA LYS A 19 -18.67 10.41 -16.86
C LYS A 19 -18.41 10.51 -15.36
N ARG A 20 -18.48 9.38 -14.63
CA ARG A 20 -18.20 9.32 -13.19
C ARG A 20 -16.71 9.31 -12.90
N MET A 21 -15.94 8.61 -13.73
CA MET A 21 -14.49 8.63 -13.66
C MET A 21 -13.99 10.05 -13.88
N ASP A 22 -14.42 10.71 -14.96
CA ASP A 22 -14.06 12.09 -15.30
C ASP A 22 -14.36 13.06 -14.14
N ARG A 23 -15.55 12.93 -13.54
CA ARG A 23 -15.91 13.75 -12.38
C ARG A 23 -15.02 13.45 -11.16
N GLY A 24 -14.65 12.20 -10.98
CA GLY A 24 -13.73 11.78 -9.94
C GLY A 24 -12.33 12.38 -10.13
N ASP A 25 -11.83 12.37 -11.37
CA ASP A 25 -10.52 12.92 -11.74
C ASP A 25 -10.50 14.45 -11.54
N GLU A 26 -11.58 15.14 -11.90
CA GLU A 26 -11.74 16.58 -11.65
C GLU A 26 -11.67 16.90 -10.14
N VAL A 27 -12.34 16.10 -9.31
CA VAL A 27 -12.35 16.29 -7.85
C VAL A 27 -10.98 16.03 -7.25
N GLU A 28 -10.26 15.03 -7.73
CA GLU A 28 -8.88 14.72 -7.34
C GLU A 28 -7.93 15.86 -7.71
N GLU A 29 -8.02 16.39 -8.94
CA GLU A 29 -7.20 17.53 -9.39
C GLU A 29 -7.43 18.78 -8.51
N LEU A 30 -8.69 19.07 -8.18
CA LEU A 30 -9.04 20.15 -7.25
C LEU A 30 -8.50 19.88 -5.84
N GLY A 31 -8.52 18.62 -5.39
CA GLY A 31 -7.95 18.17 -4.13
C GLY A 31 -6.44 18.41 -4.05
N GLY A 32 -5.69 18.02 -5.08
CA GLY A 32 -4.24 18.25 -5.17
C GLY A 32 -3.88 19.74 -5.16
N LYS A 33 -4.67 20.59 -5.84
CA LYS A 33 -4.49 22.06 -5.79
C LYS A 33 -4.71 22.61 -4.38
N LEU A 34 -5.77 22.15 -3.71
CA LEU A 34 -6.05 22.55 -2.33
C LEU A 34 -4.93 22.12 -1.38
N ALA A 35 -4.45 20.88 -1.51
CA ALA A 35 -3.36 20.34 -0.69
C ALA A 35 -2.06 21.14 -0.84
N ALA A 36 -1.74 21.58 -2.07
CA ALA A 36 -0.56 22.40 -2.36
C ALA A 36 -0.60 23.80 -1.70
N GLU A 37 -1.79 24.30 -1.36
CA GLU A 37 -1.98 25.58 -0.67
C GLU A 37 -1.99 25.46 0.87
N MET A 38 -2.03 24.24 1.42
CA MET A 38 -2.08 24.00 2.86
C MET A 38 -0.75 24.26 3.57
N ASP A 39 -0.82 24.64 4.84
CA ASP A 39 0.36 24.82 5.69
C ASP A 39 1.15 23.49 5.80
N PRO A 40 2.48 23.48 5.58
CA PRO A 40 3.30 22.26 5.61
C PRO A 40 3.35 21.52 6.95
N SER A 41 2.89 22.15 8.04
CA SER A 41 2.82 21.48 9.35
C SER A 41 1.70 20.46 9.47
N GLY A 42 0.79 20.37 8.49
CA GLY A 42 -0.38 19.48 8.54
C GLY A 42 -1.52 19.98 9.42
N ARG A 43 -1.44 21.23 9.91
CA ARG A 43 -2.45 21.81 10.81
C ARG A 43 -3.82 22.02 10.16
N ASP A 44 -3.84 22.20 8.84
CA ASP A 44 -5.06 22.45 8.05
C ASP A 44 -5.47 21.21 7.22
N ASP A 45 -4.78 20.08 7.44
CA ASP A 45 -5.02 18.85 6.72
C ASP A 45 -6.41 18.27 7.02
N ILE A 46 -6.98 17.61 6.01
CA ILE A 46 -8.29 16.99 6.05
C ILE A 46 -8.22 15.61 5.39
N SER A 47 -9.23 14.77 5.62
CA SER A 47 -9.29 13.51 4.88
C SER A 47 -9.68 13.71 3.42
N ILE A 48 -9.27 12.78 2.55
CA ILE A 48 -9.72 12.74 1.14
C ILE A 48 -11.26 12.77 1.07
N LEU A 49 -11.99 12.09 1.97
CA LEU A 49 -13.46 12.16 2.01
C LEU A 49 -13.98 13.57 2.32
N ALA A 50 -13.30 14.34 3.17
CA ALA A 50 -13.70 15.73 3.44
C ALA A 50 -13.53 16.59 2.18
N MET A 51 -12.43 16.40 1.43
CA MET A 51 -12.20 17.02 0.12
C MET A 51 -13.28 16.62 -0.89
N GLN A 52 -13.61 15.34 -0.99
CA GLN A 52 -14.66 14.84 -1.89
C GLN A 52 -16.02 15.48 -1.60
N ARG A 53 -16.39 15.62 -0.32
CA ARG A 53 -17.64 16.30 0.08
C ARG A 53 -17.63 17.77 -0.27
N LEU A 54 -16.50 18.45 -0.05
CA LEU A 54 -16.30 19.86 -0.37
C LEU A 54 -16.55 20.13 -1.85
N PHE A 55 -15.83 19.43 -2.74
CA PHE A 55 -15.89 19.70 -4.18
C PHE A 55 -17.11 19.11 -4.88
N ASN A 56 -17.73 18.06 -4.34
CA ASN A 56 -19.01 17.56 -4.86
C ASN A 56 -20.25 18.27 -4.29
N HIS A 57 -20.07 19.14 -3.29
CA HIS A 57 -21.17 19.78 -2.58
C HIS A 57 -22.21 18.77 -2.05
N GLN A 58 -21.72 17.65 -1.51
CA GLN A 58 -22.54 16.56 -0.96
C GLN A 58 -22.25 16.36 0.53
N PRO A 59 -23.24 15.93 1.33
CA PRO A 59 -23.03 15.62 2.74
C PRO A 59 -22.26 14.31 2.96
N ASN A 60 -22.12 13.49 1.92
CA ASN A 60 -21.44 12.20 1.90
C ASN A 60 -20.49 12.10 0.70
N GLY A 61 -19.57 11.13 0.75
CA GLY A 61 -18.77 10.75 -0.41
C GLY A 61 -19.53 9.81 -1.35
N PRO A 62 -18.84 9.17 -2.30
CA PRO A 62 -19.40 8.19 -3.22
C PRO A 62 -20.30 7.14 -2.52
N ALA A 63 -21.58 7.08 -2.92
CA ALA A 63 -22.61 6.33 -2.19
C ALA A 63 -23.40 5.32 -3.04
N THR A 64 -23.39 5.45 -4.37
CA THR A 64 -24.00 4.43 -5.24
C THR A 64 -23.00 3.27 -5.47
N PRO A 65 -23.45 2.05 -5.80
CA PRO A 65 -22.55 0.92 -6.01
C PRO A 65 -21.41 1.18 -7.00
N VAL A 66 -21.72 1.88 -8.10
CA VAL A 66 -20.71 2.24 -9.11
C VAL A 66 -19.77 3.33 -8.58
N ASP A 67 -20.28 4.38 -7.94
CA ASP A 67 -19.40 5.45 -7.43
C ASP A 67 -18.49 4.89 -6.32
N MET A 68 -19.00 4.02 -5.46
CA MET A 68 -18.22 3.38 -4.40
C MET A 68 -17.08 2.50 -4.91
N VAL A 69 -17.29 1.75 -6.00
CA VAL A 69 -16.22 0.90 -6.54
C VAL A 69 -15.18 1.69 -7.33
N LEU A 70 -15.60 2.78 -7.99
CA LEU A 70 -14.67 3.71 -8.64
C LEU A 70 -13.82 4.46 -7.60
N ASP A 71 -14.45 4.90 -6.51
CA ASP A 71 -13.76 5.49 -5.35
C ASP A 71 -12.80 4.51 -4.69
N TYR A 72 -13.22 3.25 -4.51
CA TYR A 72 -12.35 2.18 -4.01
C TYR A 72 -11.18 1.92 -4.95
N PHE A 73 -11.40 1.91 -6.26
CA PHE A 73 -10.33 1.72 -7.25
C PHE A 73 -9.30 2.84 -7.20
N ARG A 74 -9.73 4.09 -7.01
CA ARG A 74 -8.82 5.24 -6.96
C ARG A 74 -8.01 5.28 -5.66
N TYR A 75 -8.64 5.00 -4.52
CA TYR A 75 -8.01 5.22 -3.22
C TYR A 75 -7.67 3.92 -2.47
N ASP A 76 -8.66 3.10 -2.10
CA ASP A 76 -8.40 1.91 -1.30
C ASP A 76 -7.52 0.87 -2.01
N TYR A 77 -7.59 0.78 -3.33
CA TYR A 77 -6.74 -0.12 -4.10
C TYR A 77 -5.27 0.31 -4.07
N GLU A 78 -4.99 1.60 -3.93
CA GLU A 78 -3.64 2.14 -3.83
C GLU A 78 -3.15 2.18 -2.37
N PHE A 79 -3.96 2.72 -1.46
CA PHE A 79 -3.59 3.00 -0.07
C PHE A 79 -4.01 1.92 0.93
N ALA A 80 -4.76 0.91 0.50
CA ALA A 80 -5.32 -0.17 1.34
C ALA A 80 -6.29 0.30 2.45
N GLU A 81 -6.66 1.58 2.47
CA GLU A 81 -7.52 2.22 3.46
C GLU A 81 -8.49 3.21 2.80
N PRO A 82 -9.66 3.46 3.43
CA PRO A 82 -10.67 4.29 2.82
C PRO A 82 -10.31 5.79 2.84
N PRO A 83 -10.78 6.59 1.87
CA PRO A 83 -10.58 8.05 1.79
C PRO A 83 -10.90 8.85 3.06
N ARG A 84 -11.72 8.29 3.95
CA ARG A 84 -12.13 8.95 5.20
C ARG A 84 -11.06 8.96 6.29
N VAL A 85 -10.05 8.10 6.21
CA VAL A 85 -8.92 8.05 7.16
C VAL A 85 -7.61 8.54 6.52
N THR A 86 -7.53 8.52 5.19
CA THR A 86 -6.35 8.98 4.45
C THR A 86 -6.23 10.50 4.45
N SER A 87 -5.06 11.01 4.82
CA SER A 87 -4.67 12.42 4.78
C SER A 87 -4.66 12.92 3.33
N LEU A 88 -5.33 14.05 3.05
CA LEU A 88 -5.28 14.67 1.73
C LEU A 88 -3.86 15.19 1.45
N GLN A 89 -3.29 15.97 2.37
CA GLN A 89 -1.98 16.58 2.16
C GLN A 89 -0.85 15.55 2.08
N GLY A 90 -1.01 14.40 2.77
CA GLY A 90 -0.05 13.31 2.76
C GLY A 90 -0.06 12.44 1.51
N THR A 91 -1.11 12.51 0.68
CA THR A 91 -1.26 11.62 -0.49
C THR A 91 -1.62 12.33 -1.79
N GLU A 92 -2.04 13.59 -1.79
CA GLU A 92 -2.45 14.32 -2.99
C GLU A 92 -1.61 15.59 -3.24
N PRO A 93 -0.87 15.68 -4.37
CA PRO A 93 -0.58 14.59 -5.30
C PRO A 93 0.34 13.55 -4.65
N THR A 94 0.24 12.29 -5.10
CA THR A 94 1.14 11.24 -4.61
C THR A 94 2.53 11.46 -5.18
N ALA A 95 3.50 11.74 -4.32
CA ALA A 95 4.88 12.07 -4.71
C ALA A 95 5.51 11.01 -5.64
N THR A 96 5.20 9.72 -5.44
CA THR A 96 5.69 8.64 -6.30
C THR A 96 5.30 8.84 -7.76
N PHE A 97 4.05 9.18 -8.06
CA PHE A 97 3.61 9.41 -9.44
C PHE A 97 4.08 10.77 -9.96
N ALA A 98 4.05 11.80 -9.11
CA ALA A 98 4.53 13.14 -9.46
C ALA A 98 6.01 13.15 -9.89
N ASP A 99 6.86 12.38 -9.22
CA ASP A 99 8.31 12.37 -9.46
C ASP A 99 8.73 11.33 -10.52
N PHE A 100 8.04 10.18 -10.60
CA PHE A 100 8.46 9.03 -11.43
C PHE A 100 7.52 8.70 -12.59
N GLY A 101 6.41 9.43 -12.73
CA GLY A 101 5.39 9.24 -13.76
C GLY A 101 4.25 8.32 -13.33
N ASP A 102 3.14 8.37 -14.08
CA ASP A 102 1.88 7.70 -13.75
C ASP A 102 1.86 6.20 -14.11
N ASP A 103 2.86 5.71 -14.84
CA ASP A 103 2.90 4.34 -15.34
C ASP A 103 3.30 3.33 -14.24
N ALA A 104 2.37 2.41 -13.92
CA ALA A 104 2.64 1.28 -13.04
C ALA A 104 2.88 -0.03 -13.83
N ASN A 105 4.07 -0.63 -13.68
CA ASN A 105 4.45 -1.84 -14.41
C ASN A 105 4.26 -3.11 -13.56
N PHE A 106 3.43 -4.04 -14.03
CA PHE A 106 3.23 -5.33 -13.37
C PHE A 106 4.38 -6.31 -13.67
N VAL A 107 5.22 -6.61 -12.67
CA VAL A 107 6.35 -7.54 -12.83
C VAL A 107 5.85 -9.00 -12.78
N ALA A 108 5.74 -9.62 -13.96
CA ALA A 108 5.35 -11.02 -14.15
C ALA A 108 6.53 -11.92 -14.57
N ASP A 109 7.63 -11.87 -13.81
CA ASP A 109 8.85 -12.64 -14.09
C ASP A 109 8.97 -13.88 -13.19
N GLN A 110 9.35 -15.03 -13.76
CA GLN A 110 9.53 -16.29 -13.01
C GLN A 110 10.66 -16.25 -11.97
N ARG A 111 11.60 -15.29 -12.10
CA ARG A 111 12.64 -15.02 -11.09
C ARG A 111 12.08 -14.33 -9.84
N GLY A 112 10.88 -13.74 -9.93
CA GLY A 112 10.24 -12.96 -8.88
C GLY A 112 10.81 -11.54 -8.74
N PHE A 113 9.99 -10.61 -8.26
CA PHE A 113 10.41 -9.21 -8.04
C PHE A 113 11.52 -9.11 -6.97
N GLU A 114 11.59 -10.09 -6.05
CA GLU A 114 12.64 -10.23 -5.04
C GLU A 114 14.06 -10.33 -5.62
N THR A 115 14.21 -10.66 -6.91
CA THR A 115 15.52 -10.72 -7.58
C THR A 115 16.29 -9.41 -7.46
N LEU A 116 15.61 -8.26 -7.39
CA LEU A 116 16.24 -6.95 -7.16
C LEU A 116 16.95 -6.90 -5.80
N ILE A 117 16.33 -7.46 -4.76
CA ILE A 117 16.89 -7.49 -3.41
C ILE A 117 18.12 -8.40 -3.37
N TYR A 118 18.04 -9.59 -3.99
CA TYR A 118 19.20 -10.48 -4.11
C TYR A 118 20.33 -9.86 -4.92
N HIS A 119 20.01 -9.13 -5.99
CA HIS A 119 21.01 -8.45 -6.81
C HIS A 119 21.77 -7.38 -6.01
N ILE A 120 21.05 -6.50 -5.31
CA ILE A 120 21.62 -5.47 -4.45
C ILE A 120 22.47 -6.10 -3.34
N ALA A 121 21.94 -7.11 -2.65
CA ALA A 121 22.64 -7.82 -1.59
C ALA A 121 23.94 -8.46 -2.08
N GLY A 122 23.93 -9.08 -3.25
CA GLY A 122 25.10 -9.69 -3.89
C GLY A 122 26.19 -8.70 -4.30
N GLN A 123 25.94 -7.39 -4.30
CA GLN A 123 26.97 -6.39 -4.58
C GLN A 123 27.97 -6.21 -3.42
N TYR A 124 27.58 -6.58 -2.19
CA TYR A 124 28.40 -6.35 -0.99
C TYR A 124 28.48 -7.55 -0.03
N LEU A 125 27.65 -8.58 -0.23
CA LEU A 125 27.69 -9.84 0.50
C LEU A 125 28.30 -10.94 -0.36
N ARG A 126 29.06 -11.84 0.27
CA ARG A 126 29.63 -13.00 -0.42
C ARG A 126 28.52 -13.99 -0.83
N SER A 127 28.54 -14.37 -2.10
CA SER A 127 27.69 -15.44 -2.65
C SER A 127 28.49 -16.67 -3.06
N ASP A 128 27.84 -17.83 -3.11
CA ASP A 128 28.41 -19.07 -3.66
C ASP A 128 28.32 -19.12 -5.20
N LYS A 129 28.79 -20.21 -5.80
CA LYS A 129 28.74 -20.42 -7.26
C LYS A 129 27.33 -20.52 -7.84
N SER A 130 26.34 -20.80 -6.99
CA SER A 130 24.92 -20.91 -7.34
C SER A 130 24.17 -19.58 -7.15
N GLY A 131 24.86 -18.53 -6.69
CA GLY A 131 24.28 -17.21 -6.45
C GLY A 131 23.62 -17.05 -5.08
N ASN A 132 23.67 -18.07 -4.21
CA ASN A 132 23.11 -17.97 -2.87
C ASN A 132 24.01 -17.12 -1.97
N ILE A 133 23.42 -16.25 -1.16
CA ILE A 133 24.14 -15.46 -0.17
C ILE A 133 24.65 -16.39 0.94
N VAL A 134 25.98 -16.48 1.09
CA VAL A 134 26.67 -17.32 2.09
C VAL A 134 27.57 -16.48 3.02
N ASP A 135 27.29 -15.18 3.07
CA ASP A 135 27.99 -14.25 3.93
C ASP A 135 27.59 -14.44 5.39
N PRO A 136 28.52 -14.71 6.32
CA PRO A 136 28.20 -15.00 7.72
C PRO A 136 27.60 -13.81 8.48
N ARG A 137 27.66 -12.60 7.89
CA ARG A 137 27.00 -11.39 8.39
C ARG A 137 25.48 -11.47 8.29
N VAL A 138 24.94 -12.24 7.35
CA VAL A 138 23.50 -12.50 7.26
C VAL A 138 23.14 -13.73 8.07
N LYS A 139 22.22 -13.56 9.01
CA LYS A 139 21.74 -14.65 9.87
C LYS A 139 20.22 -14.77 9.70
N LEU A 140 19.80 -15.72 8.88
CA LEU A 140 18.39 -16.06 8.70
C LEU A 140 17.85 -16.77 9.94
N ASN A 141 16.52 -16.82 10.08
CA ASN A 141 15.83 -17.47 11.21
C ASN A 141 16.22 -16.88 12.59
N LYS A 142 16.61 -15.60 12.62
CA LYS A 142 16.92 -14.86 13.85
C LYS A 142 15.81 -13.86 14.14
N VAL A 143 14.79 -14.31 14.86
CA VAL A 143 13.69 -13.44 15.32
C VAL A 143 14.21 -12.60 16.48
N VAL A 144 14.36 -11.29 16.28
CA VAL A 144 14.74 -10.36 17.36
C VAL A 144 13.56 -10.20 18.33
N ARG A 145 13.82 -10.33 19.63
CA ARG A 145 12.82 -10.19 20.70
C ARG A 145 13.10 -9.03 21.65
N GLU A 146 14.36 -8.64 21.79
CA GLU A 146 14.74 -7.51 22.64
C GLU A 146 15.89 -6.71 22.04
N ILE A 147 15.82 -5.38 22.19
CA ILE A 147 16.89 -4.44 21.89
C ILE A 147 17.16 -3.63 23.16
N SER A 148 18.27 -3.95 23.83
CA SER A 148 18.79 -3.19 24.95
C SER A 148 19.79 -2.15 24.46
N TYR A 149 19.72 -0.90 24.92
CA TYR A 149 20.61 0.18 24.47
C TYR A 149 20.94 1.19 25.57
N ASP A 150 22.17 1.70 25.56
CA ASP A 150 22.62 2.79 26.43
C ASP A 150 23.68 3.66 25.73
N GLN A 151 24.37 4.52 26.48
CA GLN A 151 25.40 5.43 25.94
C GLN A 151 26.66 4.69 25.41
N ARG A 152 26.81 3.39 25.71
CA ARG A 152 27.99 2.59 25.36
C ARG A 152 27.74 1.67 24.17
N GLY A 153 26.49 1.47 23.77
CA GLY A 153 26.13 0.66 22.61
C GLY A 153 24.78 -0.05 22.75
N VAL A 154 24.64 -1.15 22.03
CA VAL A 154 23.40 -1.93 21.94
C VAL A 154 23.66 -3.42 22.12
N VAL A 155 22.67 -4.12 22.68
CA VAL A 155 22.60 -5.58 22.75
C VAL A 155 21.28 -6.04 22.17
N VAL A 156 21.33 -6.85 21.13
CA VAL A 156 20.17 -7.44 20.46
C VAL A 156 20.04 -8.89 20.87
N THR A 157 18.90 -9.26 21.44
CA THR A 157 18.60 -10.64 21.86
C THR A 157 17.55 -11.23 20.93
N THR A 158 17.83 -12.43 20.43
CA THR A 158 16.93 -13.19 19.56
C THR A 158 16.16 -14.25 20.34
N GLU A 159 15.07 -14.75 19.75
CA GLU A 159 14.16 -15.73 20.35
C GLU A 159 14.85 -17.05 20.74
N ASP A 160 15.91 -17.42 20.02
CA ASP A 160 16.74 -18.58 20.35
C ASP A 160 17.79 -18.31 21.44
N ASN A 161 17.65 -17.19 22.17
CA ASN A 161 18.52 -16.71 23.23
C ASN A 161 19.94 -16.34 22.78
N SER A 162 20.20 -16.19 21.48
CA SER A 162 21.45 -15.57 21.03
C SER A 162 21.46 -14.08 21.39
N ALA A 163 22.62 -13.56 21.77
CA ALA A 163 22.82 -12.14 22.04
C ALA A 163 23.94 -11.58 21.16
N TYR A 164 23.74 -10.38 20.63
CA TYR A 164 24.67 -9.68 19.74
C TYR A 164 24.93 -8.27 20.26
N SER A 165 26.19 -7.95 20.56
CA SER A 165 26.60 -6.59 20.93
C SER A 165 27.12 -5.83 19.72
N ALA A 166 26.76 -4.55 19.63
CA ALA A 166 27.24 -3.64 18.60
C ALA A 166 27.25 -2.19 19.11
N ASP A 167 27.87 -1.29 18.36
CA ASP A 167 27.82 0.15 18.67
C ASP A 167 26.44 0.76 18.34
N TYR A 168 25.76 0.24 17.31
CA TYR A 168 24.47 0.73 16.82
C TYR A 168 23.56 -0.41 16.35
N VAL A 169 22.26 -0.13 16.29
CA VAL A 169 21.25 -1.01 15.67
C VAL A 169 20.42 -0.21 14.66
N ILE A 170 20.14 -0.82 13.51
CA ILE A 170 19.18 -0.31 12.53
C ILE A 170 17.99 -1.26 12.54
N VAL A 171 16.80 -0.72 12.78
CA VAL A 171 15.55 -1.50 12.82
C VAL A 171 14.78 -1.26 11.53
N SER A 172 14.66 -2.30 10.70
CA SER A 172 13.94 -2.27 9.43
C SER A 172 12.65 -3.11 9.45
N ALA A 173 12.19 -3.51 10.64
CA ALA A 173 10.91 -4.19 10.80
C ALA A 173 9.75 -3.27 10.38
N SER A 174 8.63 -3.85 9.94
CA SER A 174 7.45 -3.07 9.56
C SER A 174 6.90 -2.28 10.74
N ILE A 175 6.17 -1.20 10.46
CA ILE A 175 5.54 -0.40 11.51
C ILE A 175 4.53 -1.23 12.33
N GLY A 176 3.82 -2.18 11.71
CA GLY A 176 2.95 -3.12 12.43
C GLY A 176 3.69 -4.00 13.44
N VAL A 177 4.95 -4.38 13.17
CA VAL A 177 5.80 -5.07 14.17
C VAL A 177 6.17 -4.12 15.31
N LEU A 178 6.51 -2.86 15.02
CA LEU A 178 6.80 -1.85 16.04
C LEU A 178 5.57 -1.47 16.90
N GLN A 179 4.37 -1.63 16.36
CA GLN A 179 3.09 -1.46 17.07
C GLN A 179 2.69 -2.69 17.89
N SER A 180 3.32 -3.84 17.64
CA SER A 180 3.17 -5.06 18.43
C SER A 180 4.15 -5.10 19.62
N ASP A 181 4.08 -6.17 20.40
CA ASP A 181 5.01 -6.46 21.49
C ASP A 181 6.15 -7.44 21.10
N LEU A 182 6.32 -7.73 19.81
CA LEU A 182 7.31 -8.71 19.34
C LEU A 182 8.75 -8.33 19.74
N ILE A 183 9.10 -7.05 19.58
CA ILE A 183 10.42 -6.49 19.91
C ILE A 183 10.30 -5.56 21.12
N GLN A 184 10.89 -5.97 22.24
CA GLN A 184 10.96 -5.13 23.43
C GLN A 184 12.18 -4.19 23.37
N PHE A 185 11.97 -2.89 23.58
CA PHE A 185 13.04 -1.91 23.74
C PHE A 185 13.37 -1.69 25.22
N LYS A 186 14.65 -1.72 25.58
CA LYS A 186 15.15 -1.47 26.95
C LYS A 186 16.30 -0.45 26.96
N PRO A 187 16.12 0.76 27.52
CA PRO A 187 14.89 1.29 28.11
C PRO A 187 13.77 1.42 27.06
N GLN A 188 12.54 1.65 27.52
CA GLN A 188 11.44 1.94 26.60
C GLN A 188 11.77 3.15 25.72
N LEU A 189 11.29 3.11 24.48
CA LEU A 189 11.41 4.24 23.57
C LEU A 189 10.75 5.49 24.20
N PRO A 190 11.29 6.69 23.93
CA PRO A 190 10.68 7.93 24.43
C PRO A 190 9.22 8.08 23.98
N ALA A 191 8.39 8.71 24.83
CA ALA A 191 6.96 8.86 24.57
C ALA A 191 6.64 9.50 23.21
N TRP A 192 7.43 10.48 22.77
CA TRP A 192 7.25 11.12 21.46
C TRP A 192 7.43 10.14 20.29
N LYS A 193 8.32 9.15 20.42
CA LYS A 193 8.56 8.12 19.39
C LYS A 193 7.45 7.08 19.41
N ILE A 194 7.03 6.63 20.60
CA ILE A 194 5.90 5.71 20.75
C ILE A 194 4.63 6.31 20.16
N LEU A 195 4.34 7.58 20.47
CA LEU A 195 3.18 8.28 19.92
C LEU A 195 3.23 8.36 18.39
N ALA A 196 4.41 8.61 17.80
CA ALA A 196 4.56 8.61 16.35
C ALA A 196 4.30 7.22 15.73
N ILE A 197 4.77 6.14 16.37
CA ILE A 197 4.53 4.76 15.91
C ILE A 197 3.03 4.44 15.88
N TYR A 198 2.28 4.83 16.92
CA TYR A 198 0.85 4.52 17.05
C TYR A 198 -0.08 5.50 16.33
N ARG A 199 0.42 6.62 15.82
CA ARG A 199 -0.37 7.58 15.02
C ARG A 199 -0.45 7.22 13.54
N PHE A 200 0.39 6.31 13.09
CA PHE A 200 0.54 5.98 11.69
C PHE A 200 -0.04 4.59 11.42
N ASP A 201 -0.71 4.42 10.29
CA ASP A 201 -1.47 3.20 10.03
C ASP A 201 -0.61 2.12 9.35
N MET A 202 -0.98 0.86 9.58
CA MET A 202 -0.45 -0.32 8.89
C MET A 202 -1.58 -0.93 8.05
N GLY A 203 -1.77 -0.42 6.84
CA GLY A 203 -2.75 -0.92 5.89
C GLY A 203 -2.54 -2.40 5.54
N VAL A 204 -3.65 -3.11 5.26
CA VAL A 204 -3.62 -4.53 4.89
C VAL A 204 -4.18 -4.72 3.49
N TYR A 205 -3.31 -5.04 2.55
CA TYR A 205 -3.66 -5.32 1.16
C TYR A 205 -3.59 -6.83 0.88
N THR A 206 -4.70 -7.45 0.46
CA THR A 206 -4.78 -8.90 0.25
C THR A 206 -4.95 -9.26 -1.22
N LYS A 207 -4.00 -10.03 -1.77
CA LYS A 207 -4.08 -10.60 -3.13
C LYS A 207 -4.65 -12.01 -3.08
N ILE A 208 -5.88 -12.20 -3.59
CA ILE A 208 -6.55 -13.50 -3.66
C ILE A 208 -6.42 -14.04 -5.09
N PHE A 209 -5.65 -15.12 -5.25
CA PHE A 209 -5.48 -15.78 -6.53
C PHE A 209 -6.47 -16.92 -6.70
N LEU A 210 -7.11 -16.98 -7.88
CA LEU A 210 -8.09 -18.00 -8.22
C LEU A 210 -7.69 -18.68 -9.52
N LYS A 211 -7.64 -20.02 -9.50
CA LYS A 211 -7.41 -20.84 -10.69
C LYS A 211 -8.70 -21.56 -11.05
N PHE A 212 -9.11 -21.41 -12.30
CA PHE A 212 -10.31 -22.04 -12.83
C PHE A 212 -9.97 -23.12 -13.86
N PRO A 213 -10.79 -24.18 -14.01
CA PRO A 213 -10.54 -25.24 -14.99
C PRO A 213 -10.68 -24.77 -16.44
N ARG A 214 -11.43 -23.68 -16.67
CA ARG A 214 -11.60 -23.03 -17.97
C ARG A 214 -11.88 -21.55 -17.76
N LYS A 215 -11.50 -20.74 -18.75
CA LYS A 215 -11.81 -19.32 -18.82
C LYS A 215 -13.31 -19.09 -19.02
N PHE A 216 -13.86 -18.10 -18.33
CA PHE A 216 -15.26 -17.66 -18.49
C PHE A 216 -15.42 -16.14 -18.46
N TRP A 217 -14.31 -15.39 -18.38
CA TRP A 217 -14.29 -13.93 -18.41
C TRP A 217 -13.90 -13.42 -19.81
N PRO A 218 -14.30 -12.18 -20.17
CA PRO A 218 -13.84 -11.52 -21.40
C PRO A 218 -12.32 -11.37 -21.46
N THR A 219 -11.75 -11.38 -22.67
CA THR A 219 -10.32 -11.13 -22.92
C THR A 219 -10.12 -10.25 -24.14
N GLY A 220 -8.93 -9.65 -24.24
CA GLY A 220 -8.56 -8.70 -25.28
C GLY A 220 -8.25 -7.33 -24.70
N PRO A 221 -7.93 -6.33 -25.55
CA PRO A 221 -7.51 -5.01 -25.12
C PRO A 221 -8.50 -4.37 -24.14
N GLY A 222 -7.98 -3.86 -23.02
CA GLY A 222 -8.77 -3.19 -21.99
C GLY A 222 -9.66 -4.11 -21.17
N LYS A 223 -9.41 -5.43 -21.19
CA LYS A 223 -10.14 -6.43 -20.38
C LYS A 223 -9.30 -7.04 -19.25
N GLN A 224 -8.04 -6.62 -19.11
CA GLN A 224 -7.17 -7.06 -18.01
C GLN A 224 -7.79 -6.76 -16.64
N PHE A 225 -8.29 -5.53 -16.43
CA PHE A 225 -8.92 -5.09 -15.19
C PHE A 225 -10.43 -4.97 -15.32
N PHE A 226 -11.15 -5.29 -14.25
CA PHE A 226 -12.57 -4.98 -14.13
C PHE A 226 -12.98 -4.72 -12.68
N VAL A 227 -14.08 -4.00 -12.52
CA VAL A 227 -14.64 -3.66 -11.21
C VAL A 227 -15.99 -4.33 -11.01
N TYR A 228 -16.25 -4.81 -9.79
CA TYR A 228 -17.55 -5.34 -9.37
C TYR A 228 -18.23 -4.35 -8.43
N ALA A 229 -19.26 -3.66 -8.94
CA ALA A 229 -19.99 -2.63 -8.22
C ALA A 229 -20.99 -3.25 -7.23
N SER A 230 -20.47 -3.85 -6.16
CA SER A 230 -21.26 -4.37 -5.06
C SER A 230 -22.00 -3.25 -4.33
N SER A 231 -23.19 -3.54 -3.80
CA SER A 231 -23.87 -2.63 -2.86
C SER A 231 -23.16 -2.52 -1.52
N ARG A 232 -22.20 -3.41 -1.23
CA ARG A 232 -21.29 -3.35 -0.09
C ARG A 232 -19.91 -2.89 -0.55
N ARG A 233 -19.52 -1.65 -0.20
CA ARG A 233 -18.21 -1.07 -0.52
C ARG A 233 -17.06 -2.02 -0.14
N GLY A 234 -16.10 -2.19 -1.05
CA GLY A 234 -14.89 -3.02 -0.86
C GLY A 234 -15.11 -4.53 -0.92
N TYR A 235 -16.32 -5.02 -1.22
CA TYR A 235 -16.60 -6.45 -1.24
C TYR A 235 -16.21 -7.09 -2.59
N TYR A 236 -14.98 -7.60 -2.67
CA TYR A 236 -14.40 -8.21 -3.88
C TYR A 236 -14.56 -7.31 -5.13
N GLY A 237 -14.26 -6.02 -4.95
CA GLY A 237 -14.54 -4.99 -5.95
C GLY A 237 -13.54 -4.92 -7.10
N MET A 238 -12.28 -5.26 -6.87
CA MET A 238 -11.21 -5.17 -7.88
C MET A 238 -10.78 -6.53 -8.38
N TRP A 239 -10.74 -6.68 -9.70
CA TRP A 239 -10.32 -7.90 -10.36
C TRP A 239 -9.29 -7.63 -11.45
N GLN A 240 -8.35 -8.55 -11.57
CA GLN A 240 -7.34 -8.57 -12.62
C GLN A 240 -7.27 -9.98 -13.19
N SER A 241 -7.32 -10.10 -14.52
CA SER A 241 -7.03 -11.34 -15.23
C SER A 241 -5.60 -11.34 -15.75
N PHE A 242 -4.96 -12.53 -15.77
CA PHE A 242 -3.58 -12.71 -16.20
C PHE A 242 -3.50 -13.42 -17.56
N GLU A 243 -4.32 -12.97 -18.49
CA GLU A 243 -4.31 -13.46 -19.87
C GLU A 243 -3.21 -12.70 -20.62
N GLN A 244 -2.41 -13.38 -21.44
CA GLN A 244 -1.49 -12.68 -22.35
C GLN A 244 -2.35 -11.87 -23.33
N GLU A 245 -2.20 -10.55 -23.31
CA GLU A 245 -2.70 -9.66 -24.36
C GLU A 245 -1.79 -9.75 -25.60
#